data_AF-A0A0M2HRN1-F1
#
_entry.id   AF-A0A0M2HRN1-F1
#
_cell.length_a   1.000
_cell.length_b   1.000
_cell.length_c   1.000
_cell.angle_alpha   90.00
_cell.angle_beta   90.00
_cell.angle_gamma   90.00
#
_symmetry.space_group_name_H-M   'P 1'
#
loop_
_entity.id
_entity.type
_entity.pdbx_description
1 polymer ?
#
loop_
_entity_poly.entity_id
_entity_poly.type
_entity_poly.pdbx_seq_one_letter_code
_entity_poly.pdbx_strand_id
1 'polypeptide(L)'
;MNDKPSIAESAEAASEDCGCAPTPAESRAFWKNGSLSRRHALGLGALSAVALSAFGVTSGVSAAYAASYPSWDDVQNAMANESAKAAEVTRIQGLINSLTQKVAETQAAAEAAGQAFFEAQQAFFDAAAKADELQSKADVQAATADEAERKAAQVATQLYRDGGDDTSLELFFSGSSENADELLSRLGTMDKVYAYTEKVYDSATQARDAAQSLSDQAVVAKTERDRLQQIAEQKMIEAQAAADAAQAALDEQTVNLATMQAQLAALKDATATTVAGYQEGVRVAEEQRKAAEAAAAAAAAANGGGGGGGGSAGRDGWVRPQGGYRSSGYGPRVRPCSTCSAFHYGVDLANGCGAAIYAAHSGTVDFAGPNGGYGNYIRIQHGGGVGTGYGHIRPGGFAVSRGQQVSAGQVIAYAGTTGASTGCHLHFEVYINGKTTNPIDFMAARGISV
;
A
#
# COMPACT_ATOMS: atom_id res chain seq x y z
N MET A 1 -45.34 30.76 25.29
CA MET A 1 -45.35 29.41 25.87
C MET A 1 -44.39 28.59 25.05
N ASN A 2 -43.19 28.40 25.61
CA ASN A 2 -42.08 27.68 25.02
C ASN A 2 -42.15 26.25 25.51
N ASP A 3 -42.09 25.27 24.62
CA ASP A 3 -41.56 23.95 24.93
C ASP A 3 -40.59 23.58 23.81
N LYS A 4 -39.28 23.67 24.12
CA LYS A 4 -38.23 23.04 23.32
C LYS A 4 -38.16 21.58 23.76
N PRO A 5 -38.11 20.61 22.84
CA PRO A 5 -37.92 19.21 23.20
C PRO A 5 -36.54 19.02 23.84
N SER A 6 -36.45 18.06 24.76
CA SER A 6 -35.19 17.78 25.46
C SER A 6 -34.17 17.11 24.53
N ILE A 7 -32.89 17.27 24.84
CA ILE A 7 -31.76 16.66 24.09
C ILE A 7 -31.87 15.12 24.04
N ALA A 8 -32.63 14.51 24.95
CA ALA A 8 -32.90 13.06 24.94
C ALA A 8 -33.86 12.65 23.81
N GLU A 9 -34.93 13.41 23.55
CA GLU A 9 -35.90 13.10 22.48
C GLU A 9 -35.29 13.31 21.09
N SER A 10 -34.32 14.22 20.95
CA SER A 10 -33.61 14.45 19.68
C SER A 10 -32.58 13.35 19.37
N ALA A 11 -32.05 12.69 20.40
CA ALA A 11 -31.13 11.57 20.26
C ALA A 11 -31.85 10.25 19.94
N GLU A 12 -33.09 10.08 20.43
CA GLU A 12 -33.90 8.89 20.18
C GLU A 12 -34.38 8.84 18.72
N ALA A 13 -34.81 9.99 18.15
CA ALA A 13 -35.22 10.12 16.75
C ALA A 13 -34.06 9.97 15.73
N ALA A 14 -32.82 10.19 16.15
CA ALA A 14 -31.64 10.01 15.28
C ALA A 14 -31.11 8.56 15.25
N SER A 15 -31.63 7.68 16.11
CA SER A 15 -31.16 6.30 16.26
C SER A 15 -31.98 5.26 15.49
N GLU A 16 -33.13 5.65 14.93
CA GLU A 16 -34.04 4.71 14.25
C GLU A 16 -33.71 4.43 12.78
N ASP A 17 -32.75 5.15 12.15
CA ASP A 17 -32.53 5.08 10.69
C ASP A 17 -31.15 4.52 10.25
N CYS A 18 -30.39 3.91 11.14
CA CYS A 18 -29.16 3.18 10.79
C CYS A 18 -29.01 1.92 11.67
N GLY A 19 -29.60 0.81 11.24
CA GLY A 19 -29.62 -0.48 11.95
C GLY A 19 -28.28 -1.20 12.09
N CYS A 20 -27.29 -0.59 12.73
CA CYS A 20 -25.97 -1.20 13.01
C CYS A 20 -25.51 -1.09 14.48
N ALA A 21 -26.38 -0.68 15.41
CA ALA A 21 -26.07 -0.70 16.84
C ALA A 21 -26.89 -1.79 17.58
N PRO A 22 -26.26 -2.63 18.41
CA PRO A 22 -26.98 -3.62 19.21
C PRO A 22 -27.92 -2.95 20.20
N THR A 23 -29.10 -3.52 20.37
CA THR A 23 -30.15 -2.95 21.21
C THR A 23 -29.74 -2.89 22.69
N PRO A 24 -30.34 -2.01 23.50
CA PRO A 24 -30.11 -1.99 24.96
C PRO A 24 -30.44 -3.31 25.67
N ALA A 25 -31.24 -4.19 25.05
CA ALA A 25 -31.49 -5.53 25.57
C ALA A 25 -30.31 -6.48 25.31
N GLU A 26 -29.68 -6.39 24.13
CA GLU A 26 -28.52 -7.21 23.73
C GLU A 26 -27.24 -6.82 24.49
N SER A 27 -27.03 -5.53 24.74
CA SER A 27 -25.87 -5.05 25.54
C SER A 27 -25.93 -5.54 26.99
N ARG A 28 -27.12 -5.67 27.58
CA ARG A 28 -27.31 -6.19 28.95
C ARG A 28 -27.16 -7.71 29.05
N ALA A 29 -27.33 -8.45 27.95
CA ALA A 29 -27.08 -9.88 27.91
C ALA A 29 -25.58 -10.21 27.92
N PHE A 30 -24.74 -9.35 27.32
CA PHE A 30 -23.28 -9.54 27.25
C PHE A 30 -22.56 -9.44 28.60
N TRP A 31 -23.14 -8.74 29.59
CA TRP A 31 -22.44 -8.36 30.82
C TRP A 31 -22.92 -9.13 32.06
N LYS A 32 -23.84 -10.10 31.91
CA LYS A 32 -24.42 -10.84 33.05
C LYS A 32 -23.73 -12.14 33.42
N ASN A 33 -22.75 -12.63 32.66
CA ASN A 33 -21.99 -13.83 33.02
C ASN A 33 -20.52 -13.48 33.32
N GLY A 34 -20.22 -13.41 34.61
CA GLY A 34 -18.91 -13.01 35.14
C GLY A 34 -17.80 -14.05 35.05
N SER A 35 -16.58 -13.51 35.20
CA SER A 35 -15.28 -14.17 35.45
C SER A 35 -14.70 -15.04 34.33
N LEU A 36 -13.75 -14.47 33.59
CA LEU A 36 -12.86 -15.19 32.69
C LEU A 36 -11.82 -15.99 33.50
N SER A 37 -12.06 -17.29 33.67
CA SER A 37 -11.06 -18.24 34.15
C SER A 37 -10.08 -18.63 33.04
N ARG A 38 -8.78 -18.75 33.38
CA ARG A 38 -7.67 -19.15 32.48
C ARG A 38 -7.91 -20.41 31.64
N ARG A 39 -8.92 -21.23 31.96
CA ARG A 39 -9.29 -22.41 31.17
C ARG A 39 -10.17 -22.12 29.94
N HIS A 40 -10.74 -20.93 29.81
CA HIS A 40 -11.51 -20.52 28.60
C HIS A 40 -10.68 -19.75 27.56
N ALA A 41 -9.45 -19.35 27.90
CA ALA A 41 -8.53 -18.68 26.97
C ALA A 41 -7.95 -19.61 25.88
N LEU A 42 -8.11 -20.93 26.02
CA LEU A 42 -7.69 -21.93 25.03
C LEU A 42 -8.82 -22.38 24.08
N GLY A 43 -10.06 -21.92 24.29
CA GLY A 43 -11.22 -22.26 23.46
C GLY A 43 -11.58 -21.23 22.38
N LEU A 44 -11.02 -20.01 22.44
CA LEU A 44 -11.30 -18.93 21.48
C LEU A 44 -10.30 -18.86 20.32
N GLY A 45 -9.29 -19.74 20.29
CA GLY A 45 -8.35 -19.87 19.16
C GLY A 45 -8.88 -20.68 17.96
N ALA A 46 -10.13 -21.17 18.01
CA ALA A 46 -10.68 -22.09 17.01
C ALA A 46 -11.88 -21.54 16.21
N LEU A 47 -12.29 -20.28 16.44
CA LEU A 47 -13.45 -19.68 15.76
C LEU A 47 -13.11 -18.58 14.74
N SER A 48 -11.83 -18.33 14.47
CA SER A 48 -11.35 -17.42 13.41
C SER A 48 -10.98 -18.15 12.10
N ALA A 49 -11.53 -19.34 11.85
CA ALA A 49 -11.23 -20.15 10.67
C ALA A 49 -12.40 -20.28 9.67
N VAL A 50 -13.53 -19.59 9.88
CA VAL A 50 -14.75 -19.80 9.05
C VAL A 50 -15.08 -18.61 8.11
N ALA A 51 -14.26 -17.55 8.07
CA ALA A 51 -14.47 -16.41 7.17
C ALA A 51 -13.47 -16.30 6.01
N LEU A 52 -13.02 -17.43 5.45
CA LEU A 52 -12.11 -17.47 4.28
C LEU A 52 -12.65 -18.27 3.08
N SER A 53 -13.92 -18.67 3.09
CA SER A 53 -14.51 -19.51 2.04
C SER A 53 -15.13 -18.75 0.86
N ALA A 54 -14.63 -17.57 0.50
CA ALA A 54 -15.14 -16.78 -0.64
C ALA A 54 -14.24 -16.80 -1.89
N PHE A 55 -13.04 -17.36 -1.81
CA PHE A 55 -12.24 -17.70 -2.97
C PHE A 55 -11.85 -19.17 -2.85
N GLY A 56 -12.18 -19.96 -3.87
CA GLY A 56 -12.05 -21.42 -3.92
C GLY A 56 -10.61 -21.94 -3.89
N VAL A 57 -9.85 -21.57 -2.87
CA VAL A 57 -8.67 -22.32 -2.42
C VAL A 57 -9.17 -23.18 -1.29
N THR A 58 -9.45 -24.44 -1.59
CA THR A 58 -9.60 -25.47 -0.57
C THR A 58 -8.34 -25.41 0.29
N SER A 59 -8.47 -24.82 1.48
CA SER A 59 -7.43 -24.82 2.49
C SER A 59 -7.32 -26.24 3.02
N GLY A 60 -6.65 -27.09 2.25
CA GLY A 60 -5.95 -28.25 2.77
C GLY A 60 -4.79 -27.73 3.60
N VAL A 61 -5.08 -27.22 4.80
CA VAL A 61 -4.09 -27.22 5.86
C VAL A 61 -3.97 -28.67 6.29
N SER A 62 -3.34 -29.49 5.44
CA SER A 62 -2.74 -30.73 5.90
C SER A 62 -1.83 -30.32 7.05
N ALA A 63 -2.07 -30.85 8.24
CA ALA A 63 -1.10 -30.81 9.32
C ALA A 63 0.26 -31.10 8.68
N ALA A 64 1.23 -30.19 8.88
CA ALA A 64 2.57 -30.35 8.36
C ALA A 64 3.11 -31.68 8.92
N TYR A 65 2.94 -32.77 8.17
CA TYR A 65 3.81 -33.91 8.28
C TYR A 65 5.17 -33.32 7.94
N ALA A 66 5.99 -33.07 8.96
CA ALA A 66 7.39 -32.84 8.74
C ALA A 66 7.84 -34.02 7.90
N ALA A 67 8.11 -33.77 6.61
CA ALA A 67 8.51 -34.83 5.71
C ALA A 67 9.74 -35.47 6.36
N SER A 68 9.63 -36.74 6.74
CA SER A 68 10.74 -37.44 7.37
C SER A 68 11.74 -37.75 6.26
N TYR A 69 12.70 -36.83 6.07
CA TYR A 69 13.78 -37.00 5.10
C TYR A 69 14.66 -38.19 5.51
N PRO A 70 15.16 -38.98 4.54
CA PRO A 70 16.10 -40.06 4.80
C PRO A 70 17.29 -39.60 5.63
N SER A 71 17.63 -40.39 6.64
CA SER A 71 18.90 -40.31 7.34
C SER A 71 20.00 -41.06 6.57
N TRP A 72 21.26 -40.84 6.95
CA TRP A 72 22.35 -41.66 6.43
C TRP A 72 22.29 -43.12 6.90
N ASP A 73 21.69 -43.40 8.06
CA ASP A 73 21.48 -44.76 8.55
C ASP A 73 20.49 -45.51 7.64
N ASP A 74 19.43 -44.84 7.16
CA ASP A 74 18.48 -45.40 6.20
C ASP A 74 19.18 -45.81 4.90
N VAL A 75 20.08 -44.94 4.41
CA VAL A 75 20.87 -45.19 3.20
C VAL A 75 21.82 -46.37 3.37
N GLN A 76 22.53 -46.44 4.50
CA GLN A 76 23.42 -47.57 4.79
C GLN A 76 22.66 -48.90 4.91
N ASN A 77 21.52 -48.89 5.59
CA ASN A 77 20.67 -50.07 5.72
C ASN A 77 20.13 -50.52 4.35
N ALA A 78 19.75 -49.58 3.48
CA ALA A 78 19.27 -49.88 2.14
C ALA A 78 20.36 -50.48 1.24
N MET A 79 21.63 -50.09 1.39
CA MET A 79 22.76 -50.63 0.62
C MET A 79 23.00 -52.13 0.84
N ALA A 80 22.49 -52.71 1.95
CA ALA A 80 22.64 -54.13 2.24
C ALA A 80 21.78 -55.05 1.36
N ASN A 81 20.81 -54.51 0.60
CA ASN A 81 19.89 -55.28 -0.23
C ASN A 81 19.52 -54.54 -1.51
N GLU A 82 19.71 -55.16 -2.69
CA GLU A 82 19.44 -54.53 -4.00
C GLU A 82 17.99 -54.01 -4.16
N SER A 83 17.00 -54.73 -3.62
CA SER A 83 15.60 -54.29 -3.64
C SER A 83 15.39 -53.09 -2.72
N ALA A 84 15.95 -53.11 -1.51
CA ALA A 84 15.88 -51.99 -0.57
C ALA A 84 16.59 -50.74 -1.12
N LYS A 85 17.76 -50.91 -1.74
CA LYS A 85 18.50 -49.86 -2.45
C LYS A 85 17.68 -49.25 -3.57
N ALA A 86 17.05 -50.05 -4.44
CA ALA A 86 16.21 -49.55 -5.52
C ALA A 86 14.98 -48.77 -4.99
N ALA A 87 14.36 -49.28 -3.92
CA ALA A 87 13.25 -48.61 -3.25
C ALA A 87 13.68 -47.26 -2.64
N GLU A 88 14.84 -47.19 -1.98
CA GLU A 88 15.34 -45.96 -1.36
C GLU A 88 15.75 -44.91 -2.39
N VAL A 89 16.36 -45.32 -3.51
CA VAL A 89 16.63 -44.42 -4.64
C VAL A 89 15.33 -43.80 -5.16
N THR A 90 14.28 -44.61 -5.33
CA THR A 90 12.98 -44.14 -5.81
C THR A 90 12.33 -43.20 -4.80
N ARG A 91 12.44 -43.50 -3.49
CA ARG A 91 11.96 -42.63 -2.41
C ARG A 91 12.63 -41.27 -2.43
N ILE A 92 13.96 -41.24 -2.50
CA ILE A 92 14.73 -39.98 -2.53
C ILE A 92 14.40 -39.16 -3.79
N GLN A 93 14.32 -39.81 -4.96
CA GLN A 93 13.90 -39.14 -6.20
C GLN A 93 12.50 -38.54 -6.08
N GLY A 94 11.55 -39.27 -5.49
CA GLY A 94 10.20 -38.79 -5.23
C GLY A 94 10.17 -37.57 -4.32
N LEU A 95 10.98 -37.56 -3.25
CA LEU A 95 11.10 -36.44 -2.32
C LEU A 95 11.71 -35.19 -2.99
N ILE A 96 12.77 -35.36 -3.79
CA ILE A 96 13.38 -34.26 -4.55
C ILE A 96 12.38 -33.66 -5.54
N ASN A 97 11.62 -34.50 -6.26
CA ASN A 97 10.59 -34.04 -7.18
C ASN A 97 9.47 -33.29 -6.43
N SER A 98 9.01 -33.83 -5.30
CA SER A 98 7.98 -33.21 -4.46
C SER A 98 8.42 -31.84 -3.93
N LEU A 99 9.66 -31.71 -3.46
CA LEU A 99 10.21 -30.42 -3.02
C LEU A 99 10.32 -29.41 -4.16
N THR A 100 10.79 -29.87 -5.32
CA THR A 100 10.92 -29.02 -6.52
C THR A 100 9.54 -28.51 -6.95
N GLN A 101 8.53 -29.39 -6.93
CA GLN A 101 7.15 -29.01 -7.22
C GLN A 101 6.60 -28.03 -6.18
N LYS A 102 6.83 -28.27 -4.88
CA LYS A 102 6.39 -27.37 -3.80
C LYS A 102 6.98 -25.97 -3.95
N VAL A 103 8.27 -25.85 -4.28
CA VAL A 103 8.91 -24.56 -4.54
C VAL A 103 8.26 -23.87 -5.75
N ALA A 104 8.06 -24.58 -6.85
CA ALA A 104 7.43 -24.01 -8.03
C ALA A 104 5.98 -23.53 -7.76
N GLU A 105 5.19 -24.33 -7.05
CA GLU A 105 3.79 -24.00 -6.70
C GLU A 105 3.72 -22.79 -5.76
N THR A 106 4.57 -22.75 -4.73
CA THR A 106 4.59 -21.63 -3.78
C THR A 106 5.14 -20.35 -4.39
N GLN A 107 6.15 -20.43 -5.28
CA GLN A 107 6.62 -19.29 -6.05
C GLN A 107 5.54 -18.74 -6.99
N ALA A 108 4.84 -19.61 -7.72
CA ALA A 108 3.73 -19.19 -8.58
C ALA A 108 2.59 -18.54 -7.77
N ALA A 109 2.30 -19.06 -6.57
CA ALA A 109 1.32 -18.46 -5.67
C ALA A 109 1.75 -17.08 -5.18
N ALA A 110 3.04 -16.90 -4.84
CA ALA A 110 3.60 -15.61 -4.45
C ALA A 110 3.53 -14.59 -5.60
N GLU A 111 3.86 -14.99 -6.83
CA GLU A 111 3.74 -14.13 -8.01
C GLU A 111 2.28 -13.72 -8.28
N ALA A 112 1.33 -14.66 -8.20
CA ALA A 112 -0.09 -14.37 -8.38
C ALA A 112 -0.65 -13.44 -7.30
N ALA A 113 -0.30 -13.66 -6.04
CA ALA A 113 -0.70 -12.79 -4.95
C ALA A 113 -0.05 -11.40 -5.06
N GLY A 114 1.23 -11.35 -5.46
CA GLY A 114 1.93 -10.10 -5.76
C GLY A 114 1.30 -9.31 -6.90
N GLN A 115 0.81 -9.99 -7.95
CA GLN A 115 0.07 -9.35 -9.04
C GLN A 115 -1.27 -8.78 -8.55
N ALA A 116 -2.01 -9.52 -7.71
CA ALA A 116 -3.26 -9.04 -7.12
C ALA A 116 -3.03 -7.83 -6.19
N PHE A 117 -1.92 -7.81 -5.45
CA PHE A 117 -1.51 -6.64 -4.67
C PHE A 117 -1.19 -5.45 -5.57
N PHE A 118 -0.40 -5.65 -6.63
CA PHE A 118 -0.08 -4.61 -7.60
C PHE A 118 -1.35 -3.96 -8.17
N GLU A 119 -2.30 -4.75 -8.65
CA GLU A 119 -3.55 -4.25 -9.23
C GLU A 119 -4.38 -3.45 -8.22
N ALA A 120 -4.53 -3.95 -6.99
CA ALA A 120 -5.23 -3.24 -5.93
C ALA A 120 -4.53 -1.92 -5.55
N GLN A 121 -3.19 -1.92 -5.52
CA GLN A 121 -2.39 -0.74 -5.25
C GLN A 121 -2.54 0.31 -6.36
N GLN A 122 -2.51 -0.08 -7.64
CA GLN A 122 -2.75 0.85 -8.76
C GLN A 122 -4.16 1.44 -8.70
N ALA A 123 -5.18 0.62 -8.45
CA ALA A 123 -6.56 1.09 -8.32
C ALA A 123 -6.71 2.12 -7.17
N PHE A 124 -6.06 1.88 -6.03
CA PHE A 124 -6.01 2.86 -4.95
C PHE A 124 -5.32 4.16 -5.35
N PHE A 125 -4.18 4.10 -6.06
CA PHE A 125 -3.49 5.31 -6.51
C PHE A 125 -4.31 6.12 -7.51
N ASP A 126 -4.96 5.45 -8.47
CA ASP A 126 -5.85 6.10 -9.44
C ASP A 126 -7.04 6.77 -8.72
N ALA A 127 -7.66 6.08 -7.75
CA ALA A 127 -8.74 6.63 -6.94
C ALA A 127 -8.29 7.80 -6.06
N ALA A 128 -7.08 7.74 -5.50
CA ALA A 128 -6.50 8.82 -4.72
C ALA A 128 -6.22 10.06 -5.58
N ALA A 129 -5.71 9.87 -6.80
CA ALA A 129 -5.54 10.97 -7.75
C ALA A 129 -6.88 11.60 -8.13
N LYS A 130 -7.91 10.78 -8.33
CA LYS A 130 -9.26 11.27 -8.65
C LYS A 130 -9.91 12.02 -7.51
N ALA A 131 -9.78 11.53 -6.28
CA ALA A 131 -10.31 12.19 -5.09
C ALA A 131 -9.68 13.58 -4.90
N ASP A 132 -8.36 13.69 -5.08
CA ASP A 132 -7.65 14.98 -4.97
C ASP A 132 -8.05 15.96 -6.08
N GLU A 133 -8.23 15.48 -7.32
CA GLU A 133 -8.71 16.31 -8.43
C GLU A 133 -10.10 16.89 -8.13
N LEU A 134 -11.02 16.06 -7.65
CA LEU A 134 -12.38 16.49 -7.31
C LEU A 134 -12.40 17.42 -6.10
N GLN A 135 -11.60 17.13 -5.08
CA GLN A 135 -11.47 18.01 -3.91
C GLN A 135 -10.94 19.39 -4.31
N SER A 136 -9.89 19.44 -5.15
CA SER A 136 -9.36 20.72 -5.63
C SER A 136 -10.40 21.52 -6.42
N LYS A 137 -11.21 20.87 -7.25
CA LYS A 137 -12.33 21.51 -7.97
C LYS A 137 -13.42 22.00 -7.01
N ALA A 138 -13.77 21.20 -6.00
CA ALA A 138 -14.73 21.56 -4.97
C ALA A 138 -14.25 22.79 -4.19
N ASP A 139 -12.98 22.84 -3.80
CA ASP A 139 -12.40 23.96 -3.05
C ASP A 139 -12.42 25.27 -3.85
N VAL A 140 -12.06 25.21 -5.14
CA VAL A 140 -12.13 26.38 -6.05
C VAL A 140 -13.58 26.84 -6.26
N GLN A 141 -14.51 25.91 -6.43
CA GLN A 141 -15.92 26.24 -6.63
C GLN A 141 -16.57 26.78 -5.35
N ALA A 142 -16.19 26.25 -4.18
CA ALA A 142 -16.63 26.76 -2.88
C ALA A 142 -16.17 28.21 -2.68
N ALA A 143 -14.90 28.53 -2.99
CA ALA A 143 -14.42 29.91 -2.95
C ALA A 143 -15.19 30.84 -3.90
N THR A 144 -15.59 30.33 -5.07
CA THR A 144 -16.41 31.08 -6.04
C THR A 144 -17.84 31.30 -5.51
N ALA A 145 -18.44 30.29 -4.88
CA ALA A 145 -19.75 30.39 -4.24
C ALA A 145 -19.73 31.40 -3.09
N ASP A 146 -18.73 31.34 -2.21
CA ASP A 146 -18.54 32.29 -1.11
C ASP A 146 -18.47 33.75 -1.61
N GLU A 147 -17.76 34.00 -2.73
CA GLU A 147 -17.68 35.33 -3.33
C GLU A 147 -19.05 35.78 -3.89
N ALA A 148 -19.77 34.88 -4.58
CA ALA A 148 -21.07 35.18 -5.15
C ALA A 148 -22.12 35.44 -4.06
N GLU A 149 -22.12 34.65 -2.98
CA GLU A 149 -22.99 34.85 -1.82
C GLU A 149 -22.68 36.18 -1.12
N ARG A 150 -21.41 36.57 -0.97
CA ARG A 150 -21.04 37.89 -0.41
C ARG A 150 -21.57 39.04 -1.26
N LYS A 151 -21.51 38.94 -2.59
CA LYS A 151 -22.08 39.95 -3.51
C LYS A 151 -23.59 40.03 -3.37
N ALA A 152 -24.27 38.88 -3.33
CA ALA A 152 -25.72 38.83 -3.10
C ALA A 152 -26.10 39.44 -1.74
N ALA A 153 -25.35 39.13 -0.68
CA ALA A 153 -25.57 39.70 0.65
C ALA A 153 -25.34 41.22 0.68
N GLN A 154 -24.37 41.74 -0.07
CA GLN A 154 -24.14 43.18 -0.21
C GLN A 154 -25.31 43.87 -0.92
N VAL A 155 -25.80 43.30 -2.03
CA VAL A 155 -26.99 43.81 -2.74
C VAL A 155 -28.22 43.77 -1.83
N ALA A 156 -28.44 42.65 -1.13
CA ALA A 156 -29.52 42.51 -0.15
C ALA A 156 -29.46 43.58 0.94
N THR A 157 -28.27 43.81 1.50
CA THR A 157 -28.04 44.79 2.56
C THR A 157 -28.27 46.22 2.06
N GLN A 158 -27.84 46.52 0.83
CA GLN A 158 -28.07 47.82 0.22
C GLN A 158 -29.56 48.06 -0.05
N LEU A 159 -30.26 47.09 -0.65
CA LEU A 159 -31.70 47.16 -0.87
C LEU A 159 -32.47 47.31 0.45
N TYR A 160 -32.06 46.62 1.51
CA TYR A 160 -32.66 46.76 2.83
C TYR A 160 -32.42 48.15 3.44
N ARG A 161 -31.23 48.73 3.24
CA ARG A 161 -30.91 50.09 3.69
C ARG A 161 -31.66 51.17 2.90
N ASP A 162 -31.79 50.97 1.59
CA ASP A 162 -32.40 51.92 0.68
C ASP A 162 -33.94 51.80 0.64
N GLY A 163 -34.50 50.65 1.01
CA GLY A 163 -35.95 50.35 1.02
C GLY A 163 -36.59 50.22 2.41
N GLY A 164 -35.91 50.71 3.46
CA GLY A 164 -36.34 50.57 4.85
C GLY A 164 -37.41 51.56 5.33
N ASP A 165 -37.80 52.54 4.52
CA ASP A 165 -38.95 53.41 4.78
C ASP A 165 -39.56 53.86 3.44
N ASP A 166 -40.90 53.91 3.35
CA ASP A 166 -41.68 54.46 2.23
C ASP A 166 -41.14 55.81 1.72
N THR A 167 -40.44 56.57 2.58
CA THR A 167 -39.82 57.86 2.29
C THR A 167 -38.77 57.84 1.17
N SER A 168 -38.02 56.75 0.95
CA SER A 168 -37.00 56.72 -0.13
C SER A 168 -37.64 56.57 -1.50
N LEU A 169 -38.69 55.73 -1.60
CA LEU A 169 -39.51 55.59 -2.79
C LEU A 169 -40.35 56.84 -3.02
N GLU A 170 -40.94 57.40 -1.96
CA GLU A 170 -41.68 58.66 -2.02
C GLU A 170 -40.78 59.81 -2.48
N LEU A 171 -39.56 59.95 -1.94
CA LEU A 171 -38.57 60.94 -2.38
C LEU A 171 -38.05 60.68 -3.81
N PHE A 172 -37.94 59.42 -4.21
CA PHE A 172 -37.55 59.04 -5.58
C PHE A 172 -38.65 59.37 -6.61
N PHE A 173 -39.91 59.46 -6.20
CA PHE A 173 -41.04 59.82 -7.09
C PHE A 173 -41.64 61.22 -6.79
N SER A 174 -41.21 61.93 -5.74
CA SER A 174 -41.80 63.22 -5.34
C SER A 174 -41.49 64.36 -6.31
N GLY A 175 -40.52 64.20 -7.20
CA GLY A 175 -40.12 65.19 -8.21
C GLY A 175 -40.57 64.87 -9.65
N SER A 176 -41.26 63.75 -9.90
CA SER A 176 -41.55 63.28 -11.27
C SER A 176 -42.82 63.85 -11.90
N SER A 177 -43.40 64.92 -11.34
CA SER A 177 -44.66 65.48 -11.83
C SER A 177 -44.55 66.36 -13.08
N GLU A 178 -43.34 66.71 -13.53
CA GLU A 178 -43.18 67.73 -14.59
C GLU A 178 -42.93 67.14 -16.00
N ASN A 179 -42.24 65.99 -16.16
CA ASN A 179 -41.87 65.44 -17.48
C ASN A 179 -41.96 63.90 -17.57
N ALA A 180 -42.69 63.36 -18.56
CA ALA A 180 -42.88 61.91 -18.75
C ALA A 180 -41.58 61.15 -19.09
N ASP A 181 -40.63 61.80 -19.77
CA ASP A 181 -39.34 61.20 -20.15
C ASP A 181 -38.46 60.88 -18.92
N GLU A 182 -38.57 61.69 -17.87
CA GLU A 182 -37.80 61.50 -16.64
C GLU A 182 -38.33 60.32 -15.81
N LEU A 183 -39.65 60.15 -15.78
CA LEU A 183 -40.28 58.98 -15.17
C LEU A 183 -39.90 57.69 -15.91
N LEU A 184 -39.90 57.70 -17.26
CA LEU A 184 -39.50 56.55 -18.07
C LEU A 184 -38.02 56.20 -17.87
N SER A 185 -37.14 57.21 -17.75
CA SER A 185 -35.72 57.00 -17.45
C SER A 185 -35.54 56.33 -16.08
N ARG A 186 -36.23 56.81 -15.04
CA ARG A 186 -36.19 56.24 -13.69
C ARG A 186 -36.73 54.80 -13.66
N LEU A 187 -37.85 54.53 -14.32
CA LEU A 187 -38.38 53.16 -14.48
C LEU A 187 -37.38 52.24 -15.20
N GLY A 188 -36.74 52.72 -16.26
CA GLY A 188 -35.70 51.96 -16.96
C GLY A 188 -34.45 51.68 -16.11
N THR A 189 -34.10 52.57 -15.18
CA THR A 189 -33.02 52.31 -14.21
C THR A 189 -33.43 51.29 -13.15
N MET A 190 -34.68 51.33 -12.67
CA MET A 190 -35.21 50.33 -11.73
C MET A 190 -35.25 48.94 -12.35
N ASP A 191 -35.70 48.83 -13.61
CA ASP A 191 -35.69 47.57 -14.35
C ASP A 191 -34.27 46.99 -14.46
N LYS A 192 -33.27 47.83 -14.76
CA LYS A 192 -31.86 47.41 -14.77
C LYS A 192 -31.33 46.99 -13.40
N VAL A 193 -31.72 47.67 -12.33
CA VAL A 193 -31.33 47.31 -10.95
C VAL A 193 -31.98 46.00 -10.53
N TYR A 194 -33.25 45.79 -10.87
CA TYR A 194 -33.96 44.54 -10.63
C TYR A 194 -33.32 43.39 -11.40
N ALA A 195 -33.10 43.54 -12.70
CA ALA A 195 -32.44 42.54 -13.54
C ALA A 195 -31.01 42.23 -13.06
N TYR A 196 -30.28 43.25 -12.57
CA TYR A 196 -28.97 43.04 -11.96
C TYR A 196 -29.06 42.26 -10.65
N THR A 197 -30.02 42.60 -9.79
CA THR A 197 -30.24 41.93 -8.50
C THR A 197 -30.61 40.46 -8.70
N GLU A 198 -31.59 40.19 -9.57
CA GLU A 198 -32.00 38.83 -9.96
C GLU A 198 -30.79 38.04 -10.47
N LYS A 199 -30.01 38.61 -11.39
CA LYS A 199 -28.80 37.98 -11.92
C LYS A 199 -27.77 37.67 -10.83
N VAL A 200 -27.58 38.54 -9.83
CA VAL A 200 -26.63 38.32 -8.73
C VAL A 200 -27.10 37.17 -7.85
N TYR A 201 -28.38 37.10 -7.50
CA TYR A 201 -28.94 35.99 -6.72
C TYR A 201 -28.92 34.67 -7.48
N ASP A 202 -29.25 34.68 -8.77
CA ASP A 202 -29.18 33.50 -9.63
C ASP A 202 -27.75 32.99 -9.74
N SER A 203 -26.79 33.90 -9.93
CA SER A 203 -25.37 33.54 -10.00
C SER A 203 -24.88 32.94 -8.68
N ALA A 204 -25.31 33.48 -7.54
CA ALA A 204 -24.97 32.93 -6.22
C ALA A 204 -25.58 31.54 -6.00
N THR A 205 -26.85 31.35 -6.38
CA THR A 205 -27.54 30.06 -6.29
C THR A 205 -26.86 29.01 -7.17
N GLN A 206 -26.57 29.34 -8.43
CA GLN A 206 -25.86 28.46 -9.35
C GLN A 206 -24.45 28.11 -8.85
N ALA A 207 -23.71 29.09 -8.34
CA ALA A 207 -22.37 28.86 -7.82
C ALA A 207 -22.37 27.93 -6.59
N ARG A 208 -23.33 28.12 -5.68
CA ARG A 208 -23.55 27.27 -4.50
C ARG A 208 -23.95 25.85 -4.91
N ASP A 209 -24.90 25.69 -5.81
CA ASP A 209 -25.37 24.37 -6.22
C ASP A 209 -24.26 23.60 -6.97
N ALA A 210 -23.44 24.30 -7.77
CA ALA A 210 -22.24 23.73 -8.38
C ALA A 210 -21.17 23.34 -7.34
N ALA A 211 -20.96 24.17 -6.30
CA ALA A 211 -20.03 23.86 -5.22
C ALA A 211 -20.48 22.62 -4.44
N GLN A 212 -21.77 22.54 -4.10
CA GLN A 212 -22.36 21.39 -3.43
C GLN A 212 -22.19 20.12 -4.27
N SER A 213 -22.52 20.18 -5.57
CA SER A 213 -22.38 19.02 -6.46
C SER A 213 -20.94 18.50 -6.54
N LEU A 214 -19.94 19.39 -6.62
CA LEU A 214 -18.53 19.00 -6.63
C LEU A 214 -18.07 18.46 -5.27
N SER A 215 -18.54 19.06 -4.18
CA SER A 215 -18.27 18.57 -2.82
C SER A 215 -18.81 17.15 -2.62
N ASP A 216 -20.05 16.88 -3.05
CA ASP A 216 -20.66 15.54 -2.95
C ASP A 216 -19.86 14.53 -3.79
N GLN A 217 -19.44 14.89 -5.00
CA GLN A 217 -18.57 14.05 -5.83
C GLN A 217 -17.23 13.78 -5.16
N ALA A 218 -16.61 14.78 -4.53
CA ALA A 218 -15.36 14.63 -3.80
C ALA A 218 -15.51 13.67 -2.60
N VAL A 219 -16.62 13.75 -1.85
CA VAL A 219 -16.93 12.84 -0.74
C VAL A 219 -17.07 11.39 -1.22
N VAL A 220 -17.80 11.17 -2.32
CA VAL A 220 -17.94 9.82 -2.91
C VAL A 220 -16.59 9.28 -3.36
N ALA A 221 -15.79 10.08 -4.07
CA ALA A 221 -14.46 9.66 -4.52
C ALA A 221 -13.51 9.38 -3.35
N LYS A 222 -13.58 10.16 -2.28
CA LYS A 222 -12.82 9.97 -1.05
C LYS A 222 -13.18 8.64 -0.36
N THR A 223 -14.47 8.33 -0.30
CA THR A 223 -14.98 7.08 0.28
C THR A 223 -14.52 5.87 -0.51
N GLU A 224 -14.59 5.94 -1.85
CA GLU A 224 -14.10 4.87 -2.72
C GLU A 224 -12.58 4.69 -2.62
N ARG A 225 -11.82 5.78 -2.54
CA ARG A 225 -10.38 5.72 -2.26
C ARG A 225 -10.10 4.98 -0.94
N ASP A 226 -10.80 5.31 0.13
CA ASP A 226 -10.59 4.68 1.45
C ASP A 226 -10.93 3.19 1.42
N ARG A 227 -11.99 2.81 0.70
CA ARG A 227 -12.32 1.40 0.45
C ARG A 227 -11.20 0.67 -0.30
N LEU A 228 -10.68 1.27 -1.37
CA LEU A 228 -9.60 0.69 -2.17
C LEU A 228 -8.27 0.64 -1.42
N GLN A 229 -8.01 1.59 -0.51
CA GLN A 229 -6.85 1.55 0.38
C GLN A 229 -6.87 0.28 1.23
N GLN A 230 -7.99 -0.01 1.89
CA GLN A 230 -8.14 -1.20 2.73
C GLN A 230 -7.97 -2.48 1.92
N ILE A 231 -8.50 -2.52 0.70
CA ILE A 231 -8.32 -3.66 -0.22
C ILE A 231 -6.84 -3.83 -0.59
N ALA A 232 -6.13 -2.75 -0.92
CA ALA A 232 -4.72 -2.80 -1.24
C ALA A 232 -3.87 -3.27 -0.04
N GLU A 233 -4.18 -2.79 1.16
CA GLU A 233 -3.52 -3.22 2.40
C GLU A 233 -3.77 -4.71 2.68
N GLN A 234 -5.00 -5.18 2.52
CA GLN A 234 -5.35 -6.59 2.68
C GLN A 234 -4.62 -7.47 1.65
N LYS A 235 -4.59 -7.04 0.38
CA LYS A 235 -3.87 -7.76 -0.69
C LYS A 235 -2.36 -7.78 -0.47
N MET A 236 -1.80 -6.73 0.09
CA MET A 236 -0.40 -6.72 0.50
C MET A 236 -0.10 -7.79 1.57
N ILE A 237 -0.97 -7.92 2.57
CA ILE A 237 -0.80 -8.93 3.64
C ILE A 237 -0.87 -10.34 3.04
N GLU A 238 -1.81 -10.59 2.13
CA GLU A 238 -1.92 -11.87 1.40
C GLU A 238 -0.68 -12.15 0.55
N ALA A 239 -0.21 -11.17 -0.23
CA ALA A 239 0.98 -11.27 -1.05
C ALA A 239 2.22 -11.56 -0.21
N GLN A 240 2.34 -10.93 0.96
CA GLN A 240 3.44 -11.18 1.87
C GLN A 240 3.39 -12.59 2.46
N ALA A 241 2.22 -13.06 2.90
CA ALA A 241 2.09 -14.41 3.42
C ALA A 241 2.47 -15.46 2.37
N ALA A 242 2.12 -15.23 1.10
CA ALA A 242 2.53 -16.07 -0.01
C ALA A 242 4.05 -16.00 -0.27
N ALA A 243 4.65 -14.80 -0.19
CA ALA A 243 6.10 -14.62 -0.31
C ALA A 243 6.87 -15.33 0.81
N ASP A 244 6.40 -15.24 2.05
CA ASP A 244 6.97 -15.93 3.22
C ASP A 244 6.89 -17.46 3.04
N ALA A 245 5.76 -17.97 2.52
CA ALA A 245 5.58 -19.39 2.22
C ALA A 245 6.52 -19.89 1.10
N ALA A 246 6.70 -19.10 0.05
CA ALA A 246 7.64 -19.39 -1.03
C ALA A 246 9.10 -19.41 -0.53
N GLN A 247 9.46 -18.45 0.32
CA GLN A 247 10.79 -18.42 0.93
C GLN A 247 11.00 -19.65 1.84
N ALA A 248 10.04 -20.00 2.68
CA ALA A 248 10.13 -21.17 3.54
C ALA A 248 10.26 -22.49 2.73
N ALA A 249 9.55 -22.61 1.61
CA ALA A 249 9.68 -23.77 0.72
C ALA A 249 11.07 -23.83 0.07
N LEU A 250 11.61 -22.68 -0.35
CA LEU A 250 12.95 -22.60 -0.92
C LEU A 250 14.04 -22.93 0.11
N ASP A 251 13.90 -22.43 1.34
CA ASP A 251 14.81 -22.73 2.45
C ASP A 251 14.79 -24.23 2.77
N GLU A 252 13.59 -24.82 2.85
CA GLU A 252 13.43 -26.26 3.07
C GLU A 252 14.08 -27.08 1.95
N GLN A 253 13.88 -26.71 0.68
CA GLN A 253 14.55 -27.36 -0.44
C GLN A 253 16.07 -27.21 -0.32
N THR A 254 16.57 -26.01 -0.03
CA THR A 254 18.01 -25.73 0.04
C THR A 254 18.70 -26.56 1.13
N VAL A 255 18.08 -26.70 2.31
CA VAL A 255 18.61 -27.48 3.43
C VAL A 255 18.68 -28.98 3.11
N ASN A 256 17.68 -29.52 2.44
CA ASN A 256 17.56 -30.98 2.25
C ASN A 256 18.13 -31.48 0.92
N LEU A 257 18.11 -30.66 -0.13
CA LEU A 257 18.45 -31.09 -1.50
C LEU A 257 19.89 -31.58 -1.62
N ALA A 258 20.84 -30.85 -1.04
CA ALA A 258 22.26 -31.24 -1.07
C ALA A 258 22.47 -32.61 -0.40
N THR A 259 21.84 -32.84 0.75
CA THR A 259 21.89 -34.13 1.47
C THR A 259 21.23 -35.23 0.66
N MET A 260 20.05 -35.01 0.09
CA MET A 260 19.37 -36.04 -0.71
C MET A 260 20.13 -36.37 -2.00
N GLN A 261 20.75 -35.39 -2.65
CA GLN A 261 21.64 -35.61 -3.80
C GLN A 261 22.86 -36.44 -3.41
N ALA A 262 23.43 -36.21 -2.23
CA ALA A 262 24.49 -37.02 -1.63
C ALA A 262 24.10 -38.50 -1.52
N GLN A 263 22.97 -38.73 -0.88
CA GLN A 263 22.45 -40.04 -0.56
C GLN A 263 22.16 -40.82 -1.84
N LEU A 264 21.59 -40.13 -2.83
CA LEU A 264 21.31 -40.71 -4.14
C LEU A 264 22.60 -41.06 -4.91
N ALA A 265 23.64 -40.23 -4.82
CA ALA A 265 24.96 -40.56 -5.40
C ALA A 265 25.58 -41.78 -4.71
N ALA A 266 25.57 -41.81 -3.37
CA ALA A 266 26.07 -42.93 -2.58
C ALA A 266 25.38 -44.27 -2.90
N LEU A 267 24.04 -44.25 -3.03
CA LEU A 267 23.29 -45.44 -3.42
C LEU A 267 23.68 -45.93 -4.82
N LYS A 268 24.00 -45.03 -5.75
CA LYS A 268 24.37 -45.39 -7.13
C LYS A 268 25.82 -45.87 -7.29
N ASP A 269 26.78 -45.29 -6.56
CA ASP A 269 28.23 -45.55 -6.76
C ASP A 269 28.81 -46.77 -6.02
N ALA A 270 28.01 -47.47 -5.21
CA ALA A 270 28.34 -48.75 -4.56
C ALA A 270 29.65 -48.81 -3.73
N THR A 271 30.27 -47.67 -3.38
CA THR A 271 31.56 -47.61 -2.67
C THR A 271 31.47 -46.78 -1.39
N ALA A 272 31.81 -47.40 -0.25
CA ALA A 272 31.71 -46.81 1.09
C ALA A 272 32.64 -45.59 1.32
N THR A 273 33.75 -45.51 0.58
CA THR A 273 34.70 -44.39 0.63
C THR A 273 34.08 -43.07 0.14
N THR A 274 33.09 -43.16 -0.75
CA THR A 274 32.40 -42.03 -1.36
C THR A 274 31.40 -41.39 -0.39
N VAL A 275 30.79 -42.19 0.49
CA VAL A 275 29.88 -41.70 1.55
C VAL A 275 30.62 -40.84 2.58
N ALA A 276 31.76 -41.32 3.08
CA ALA A 276 32.55 -40.59 4.07
C ALA A 276 33.13 -39.29 3.49
N GLY A 277 33.63 -39.32 2.24
CA GLY A 277 34.09 -38.11 1.54
C GLY A 277 32.98 -37.10 1.26
N TYR A 278 31.76 -37.57 0.97
CA TYR A 278 30.61 -36.69 0.74
C TYR A 278 30.07 -36.09 2.03
N GLN A 279 29.93 -36.88 3.11
CA GLN A 279 29.51 -36.38 4.42
C GLN A 279 30.45 -35.27 4.93
N GLU A 280 31.76 -35.43 4.72
CA GLU A 280 32.74 -34.40 5.02
C GLU A 280 32.58 -33.16 4.13
N GLY A 281 32.33 -33.34 2.83
CA GLY A 281 32.04 -32.24 1.91
C GLY A 281 30.80 -31.43 2.28
N VAL A 282 29.72 -32.09 2.69
CA VAL A 282 28.48 -31.44 3.17
C VAL A 282 28.74 -30.68 4.46
N ARG A 283 29.49 -31.28 5.41
CA ARG A 283 29.86 -30.62 6.68
C ARG A 283 30.65 -29.34 6.41
N VAL A 284 31.64 -29.40 5.53
CA VAL A 284 32.47 -28.24 5.14
C VAL A 284 31.64 -27.17 4.43
N ALA A 285 30.72 -27.55 3.53
CA ALA A 285 29.85 -26.61 2.84
C ALA A 285 28.85 -25.92 3.80
N GLU A 286 28.29 -26.66 4.75
CA GLU A 286 27.41 -26.14 5.80
C GLU A 286 28.15 -25.17 6.74
N GLU A 287 29.39 -25.49 7.13
CA GLU A 287 30.28 -24.61 7.89
C GLU A 287 30.61 -23.33 7.11
N GLN A 288 30.92 -23.45 5.82
CA GLN A 288 31.19 -22.30 4.96
C GLN A 288 29.96 -21.41 4.78
N ARG A 289 28.76 -21.99 4.61
CA ARG A 289 27.50 -21.24 4.54
C ARG A 289 27.23 -20.47 5.83
N LYS A 290 27.34 -21.14 6.98
CA LYS A 290 27.17 -20.50 8.30
C LYS A 290 28.21 -19.42 8.55
N ALA A 291 29.46 -19.63 8.14
CA ALA A 291 30.51 -18.63 8.23
C ALA A 291 30.22 -17.42 7.32
N ALA A 292 29.68 -17.64 6.11
CA ALA A 292 29.30 -16.58 5.19
C ALA A 292 28.07 -15.79 5.69
N GLU A 293 27.05 -16.46 6.23
CA GLU A 293 25.90 -15.82 6.87
C GLU A 293 26.31 -15.01 8.11
N ALA A 294 27.17 -15.57 8.96
CA ALA A 294 27.71 -14.87 10.12
C ALA A 294 28.59 -13.67 9.72
N ALA A 295 29.39 -13.79 8.66
CA ALA A 295 30.18 -12.69 8.11
C ALA A 295 29.29 -11.60 7.49
N ALA A 296 28.21 -11.97 6.79
CA ALA A 296 27.23 -11.04 6.24
C ALA A 296 26.45 -10.31 7.34
N ALA A 297 26.02 -11.02 8.39
CA ALA A 297 25.39 -10.44 9.57
C ALA A 297 26.35 -9.51 10.34
N ALA A 298 27.62 -9.90 10.47
CA ALA A 298 28.66 -9.07 11.09
C ALA A 298 28.98 -7.83 10.25
N ALA A 299 29.00 -7.93 8.93
CA ALA A 299 29.18 -6.79 8.02
C ALA A 299 27.96 -5.83 8.07
N ALA A 300 26.75 -6.38 8.14
CA ALA A 300 25.53 -5.59 8.35
C ALA A 300 25.54 -4.86 9.70
N ALA A 301 26.03 -5.51 10.76
CA ALA A 301 26.19 -4.90 12.08
C ALA A 301 27.32 -3.84 12.10
N ALA A 302 28.41 -4.07 11.37
CA ALA A 302 29.53 -3.12 11.26
C ALA A 302 29.15 -1.85 10.47
N ASN A 303 28.25 -1.96 9.49
CA ASN A 303 27.66 -0.81 8.79
C ASN A 303 26.60 -0.05 9.62
N GLY A 304 26.28 -0.51 10.84
CA GLY A 304 25.44 0.23 11.80
C GLY A 304 26.13 1.45 12.43
N GLY A 305 27.42 1.68 12.13
CA GLY A 305 28.19 2.81 12.64
C GLY A 305 29.15 3.38 11.61
N GLY A 306 28.70 4.36 10.82
CA GLY A 306 29.58 5.20 10.00
C GLY A 306 29.34 5.05 8.50
N GLY A 307 29.11 6.19 7.84
CA GLY A 307 28.64 6.31 6.46
C GLY A 307 29.41 5.46 5.44
N GLY A 308 28.65 4.79 4.58
CA GLY A 308 29.21 3.97 3.52
C GLY A 308 28.14 3.51 2.53
N GLY A 309 27.81 4.39 1.57
CA GLY A 309 26.97 4.10 0.41
C GLY A 309 25.57 4.72 0.52
N GLY A 310 25.31 5.80 -0.21
CA GLY A 310 24.02 6.51 -0.17
C GLY A 310 24.10 8.03 -0.11
N GLY A 311 25.21 8.66 -0.51
CA GLY A 311 25.37 10.12 -0.43
C GLY A 311 25.39 10.67 1.01
N SER A 312 25.73 11.95 1.16
CA SER A 312 25.65 12.61 2.46
C SER A 312 24.19 12.67 2.93
N ALA A 313 23.95 12.37 4.21
CA ALA A 313 22.64 12.56 4.81
C ALA A 313 22.17 14.01 4.64
N GLY A 314 20.96 14.16 4.14
CA GLY A 314 20.27 15.43 4.00
C GLY A 314 19.72 15.89 5.34
N ARG A 315 18.81 16.87 5.28
CA ARG A 315 18.05 17.30 6.45
C ARG A 315 17.17 16.14 6.93
N ASP A 316 16.99 16.06 8.24
CA ASP A 316 16.11 15.09 8.91
C ASP A 316 16.50 13.62 8.67
N GLY A 317 17.76 13.32 8.33
CA GLY A 317 18.28 11.95 8.24
C GLY A 317 17.98 11.20 6.93
N TRP A 318 17.42 11.87 5.92
CA TRP A 318 17.13 11.26 4.62
C TRP A 318 18.39 11.12 3.76
N VAL A 319 18.49 10.04 3.01
CA VAL A 319 19.64 9.72 2.13
C VAL A 319 19.18 9.38 0.73
N ARG A 320 20.09 9.45 -0.24
CA ARG A 320 19.78 9.10 -1.63
C ARG A 320 19.72 7.57 -1.77
N PRO A 321 18.62 6.98 -2.30
CA PRO A 321 18.40 5.54 -2.28
C PRO A 321 19.25 4.76 -3.31
N GLN A 322 19.90 5.44 -4.26
CA GLN A 322 20.82 4.83 -5.22
C GLN A 322 21.74 5.90 -5.85
N GLY A 323 22.97 5.54 -6.21
CA GLY A 323 23.94 6.45 -6.84
C GLY A 323 23.74 6.75 -8.33
N GLY A 324 22.76 6.15 -9.00
CA GLY A 324 22.51 6.30 -10.44
C GLY A 324 21.98 7.67 -10.83
N TYR A 325 21.99 8.02 -12.13
CA TYR A 325 21.33 9.25 -12.60
C TYR A 325 19.81 9.04 -12.74
N ARG A 326 19.02 10.11 -12.68
CA ARG A 326 17.57 10.05 -12.92
C ARG A 326 17.28 9.77 -14.39
N SER A 327 16.74 8.59 -14.69
CA SER A 327 16.36 8.18 -16.05
C SER A 327 14.89 8.51 -16.37
N SER A 328 14.00 8.52 -15.36
CA SER A 328 12.59 8.90 -15.51
C SER A 328 12.08 9.61 -14.26
N GLY A 329 11.17 10.58 -14.44
CA GLY A 329 10.58 11.37 -13.36
C GLY A 329 9.15 10.95 -13.03
N TYR A 330 8.61 11.45 -11.93
CA TYR A 330 7.23 11.20 -11.49
C TYR A 330 6.20 11.89 -12.39
N GLY A 331 5.05 11.25 -12.60
CA GLY A 331 3.89 11.84 -13.28
C GLY A 331 3.51 11.18 -14.61
N PRO A 332 2.60 11.81 -15.38
CA PRO A 332 2.10 11.28 -16.66
C PRO A 332 3.21 11.13 -17.70
N ARG A 333 3.21 10.01 -18.43
CA ARG A 333 4.18 9.70 -19.49
C ARG A 333 3.57 8.85 -20.61
N VAL A 334 4.19 8.89 -21.79
CA VAL A 334 3.95 7.87 -22.83
C VAL A 334 4.42 6.53 -22.28
N ARG A 335 3.60 5.47 -22.44
CA ARG A 335 3.93 4.13 -21.95
C ARG A 335 5.28 3.67 -22.56
N PRO A 336 6.32 3.44 -21.75
CA PRO A 336 7.65 3.09 -22.27
C PRO A 336 7.75 1.62 -22.72
N CYS A 337 6.79 0.77 -22.33
CA CYS A 337 6.68 -0.62 -22.72
C CYS A 337 5.21 -1.07 -22.71
N SER A 338 4.89 -2.22 -23.31
CA SER A 338 3.51 -2.74 -23.41
C SER A 338 2.84 -3.00 -22.05
N THR A 339 3.63 -3.35 -21.03
CA THR A 339 3.16 -3.63 -19.66
C THR A 339 3.36 -2.46 -18.70
N CYS A 340 3.97 -1.36 -19.16
CA CYS A 340 4.30 -0.20 -18.33
C CYS A 340 3.10 0.75 -18.20
N SER A 341 2.96 1.41 -17.04
CA SER A 341 1.91 2.41 -16.80
C SER A 341 2.14 3.72 -17.56
N ALA A 342 1.04 4.41 -17.89
CA ALA A 342 1.04 5.75 -18.46
C ALA A 342 1.17 6.86 -17.39
N PHE A 343 1.10 6.50 -16.10
CA PHE A 343 1.46 7.38 -15.00
C PHE A 343 2.61 6.73 -14.22
N HIS A 344 3.64 7.51 -13.91
CA HIS A 344 4.79 7.06 -13.17
C HIS A 344 4.69 7.48 -11.70
N TYR A 345 4.45 6.50 -10.82
CA TYR A 345 4.21 6.73 -9.39
C TYR A 345 5.50 6.91 -8.55
N GLY A 346 6.66 6.94 -9.20
CA GLY A 346 7.96 7.10 -8.57
C GLY A 346 8.97 7.86 -9.42
N VAL A 347 10.24 7.69 -9.08
CA VAL A 347 11.39 8.18 -9.84
C VAL A 347 12.31 7.01 -10.17
N ASP A 348 12.82 6.97 -11.40
CA ASP A 348 13.70 5.89 -11.86
C ASP A 348 15.15 6.36 -11.81
N LEU A 349 15.99 5.61 -11.10
CA LEU A 349 17.43 5.86 -10.95
C LEU A 349 18.23 4.73 -11.62
N ALA A 350 19.08 5.08 -12.58
CA ALA A 350 19.84 4.13 -13.39
C ALA A 350 21.31 4.08 -12.94
N ASN A 351 21.72 2.95 -12.34
CA ASN A 351 23.09 2.69 -11.88
C ASN A 351 23.64 1.33 -12.34
N GLY A 352 22.99 0.68 -13.30
CA GLY A 352 23.35 -0.66 -13.77
C GLY A 352 22.80 -1.80 -12.89
N CYS A 353 22.85 -3.02 -13.44
CA CYS A 353 22.37 -4.22 -12.75
C CYS A 353 23.29 -4.57 -11.57
N GLY A 354 22.70 -5.01 -10.45
CA GLY A 354 23.42 -5.36 -9.24
C GLY A 354 23.91 -4.17 -8.41
N ALA A 355 23.64 -2.93 -8.83
CA ALA A 355 23.95 -1.76 -8.03
C ALA A 355 23.17 -1.78 -6.70
N ALA A 356 23.83 -1.43 -5.60
CA ALA A 356 23.21 -1.40 -4.28
C ALA A 356 22.07 -0.36 -4.23
N ILE A 357 20.98 -0.77 -3.58
CA ILE A 357 19.82 0.03 -3.20
C ILE A 357 19.88 0.23 -1.70
N TYR A 358 19.72 1.47 -1.26
CA TYR A 358 19.82 1.88 0.13
C TYR A 358 18.47 2.34 0.67
N ALA A 359 18.21 2.06 1.95
CA ALA A 359 17.05 2.62 2.65
C ALA A 359 17.17 4.16 2.70
N ALA A 360 16.22 4.86 2.10
CA ALA A 360 16.20 6.33 2.03
C ALA A 360 16.08 6.99 3.42
N HIS A 361 15.54 6.28 4.39
CA HIS A 361 15.46 6.70 5.79
C HIS A 361 15.34 5.46 6.70
N SER A 362 15.65 5.60 8.00
CA SER A 362 15.45 4.53 8.98
C SER A 362 13.96 4.16 9.10
N GLY A 363 13.67 2.89 9.33
CA GLY A 363 12.28 2.40 9.41
C GLY A 363 12.18 0.89 9.57
N THR A 364 10.99 0.36 9.34
CA THR A 364 10.70 -1.08 9.39
C THR A 364 10.21 -1.56 8.03
N VAL A 365 10.79 -2.65 7.52
CA VAL A 365 10.33 -3.30 6.28
C VAL A 365 8.96 -3.91 6.54
N ASP A 366 7.90 -3.40 5.88
CA ASP A 366 6.54 -3.92 6.05
C ASP A 366 6.11 -4.86 4.90
N PHE A 367 6.83 -4.81 3.77
CA PHE A 367 6.71 -5.74 2.66
C PHE A 367 8.07 -6.03 2.02
N ALA A 368 8.33 -7.30 1.69
CA ALA A 368 9.44 -7.74 0.86
C ALA A 368 9.03 -8.99 0.06
N GLY A 369 8.96 -8.87 -1.25
CA GLY A 369 8.50 -9.96 -2.13
C GLY A 369 8.14 -9.50 -3.55
N PRO A 370 7.53 -10.37 -4.37
CA PRO A 370 7.01 -9.99 -5.68
C PRO A 370 5.78 -9.06 -5.57
N ASN A 371 5.71 -8.03 -6.42
CA ASN A 371 4.61 -7.06 -6.50
C ASN A 371 4.32 -6.69 -7.97
N GLY A 372 3.88 -7.68 -8.76
CA GLY A 372 3.40 -7.51 -10.13
C GLY A 372 4.32 -6.65 -11.02
N GLY A 373 3.83 -5.51 -11.49
CA GLY A 373 4.57 -4.59 -12.36
C GLY A 373 5.87 -4.05 -11.76
N TYR A 374 6.00 -3.98 -10.43
CA TYR A 374 7.25 -3.60 -9.76
C TYR A 374 8.29 -4.72 -9.72
N GLY A 375 7.91 -5.96 -10.04
CA GLY A 375 8.75 -7.14 -9.89
C GLY A 375 9.05 -7.41 -8.42
N ASN A 376 10.31 -7.71 -8.09
CA ASN A 376 10.73 -7.81 -6.69
C ASN A 376 10.77 -6.43 -6.07
N TYR A 377 10.13 -6.30 -4.91
CA TYR A 377 9.80 -5.02 -4.33
C TYR A 377 9.95 -5.04 -2.80
N ILE A 378 10.44 -3.94 -2.25
CA ILE A 378 10.53 -3.69 -0.81
C ILE A 378 9.70 -2.44 -0.49
N ARG A 379 8.99 -2.47 0.64
CA ARG A 379 8.39 -1.28 1.25
C ARG A 379 8.89 -1.10 2.68
N ILE A 380 9.19 0.14 3.04
CA ILE A 380 9.68 0.52 4.37
C ILE A 380 8.77 1.61 4.93
N GLN A 381 8.33 1.43 6.18
CA GLN A 381 7.60 2.44 6.95
C GLN A 381 8.56 3.21 7.85
N HIS A 382 8.53 4.53 7.77
CA HIS A 382 9.40 5.42 8.54
C HIS A 382 8.70 6.05 9.77
N GLY A 383 7.39 5.85 9.90
CA GLY A 383 6.54 6.48 10.91
C GLY A 383 5.88 7.77 10.42
N GLY A 384 4.92 8.29 11.19
CA GLY A 384 4.21 9.54 10.85
C GLY A 384 3.44 9.50 9.51
N GLY A 385 3.06 8.31 9.05
CA GLY A 385 2.41 8.12 7.75
C GLY A 385 3.36 8.14 6.55
N VAL A 386 4.68 8.24 6.75
CA VAL A 386 5.66 8.27 5.67
C VAL A 386 6.22 6.88 5.40
N GLY A 387 6.22 6.46 4.14
CA GLY A 387 6.84 5.22 3.69
C GLY A 387 7.62 5.39 2.38
N THR A 388 8.41 4.39 2.02
CA THR A 388 9.13 4.34 0.74
C THR A 388 9.03 2.97 0.09
N GLY A 389 9.01 2.95 -1.24
CA GLY A 389 8.96 1.75 -2.07
C GLY A 389 10.18 1.63 -2.98
N TYR A 390 10.67 0.40 -3.18
CA TYR A 390 11.87 0.09 -3.96
C TYR A 390 11.59 -1.08 -4.89
N GLY A 391 11.46 -0.81 -6.19
CA GLY A 391 11.11 -1.80 -7.21
C GLY A 391 12.27 -2.28 -8.07
N HIS A 392 11.95 -3.25 -8.93
CA HIS A 392 12.81 -3.87 -9.94
C HIS A 392 14.07 -4.56 -9.37
N ILE A 393 13.99 -5.08 -8.15
CA ILE A 393 15.12 -5.76 -7.49
C ILE A 393 15.48 -7.05 -8.26
N ARG A 394 16.76 -7.34 -8.47
CA ARG A 394 17.17 -8.56 -9.20
C ARG A 394 16.71 -9.84 -8.48
N PRO A 395 16.56 -10.98 -9.18
CA PRO A 395 16.36 -12.28 -8.52
C PRO A 395 17.48 -12.55 -7.49
N GLY A 396 17.10 -12.99 -6.29
CA GLY A 396 18.04 -13.18 -5.17
C GLY A 396 18.71 -11.88 -4.70
N GLY A 397 18.14 -10.71 -5.01
CA GLY A 397 18.71 -9.40 -4.72
C GLY A 397 18.25 -8.75 -3.43
N PHE A 398 17.43 -9.41 -2.62
CA PHE A 398 17.01 -8.91 -1.30
C PHE A 398 18.16 -9.03 -0.30
N ALA A 399 18.44 -7.96 0.45
CA ALA A 399 19.40 -7.96 1.57
C ALA A 399 18.70 -7.85 2.93
N VAL A 400 17.37 -7.74 2.94
CA VAL A 400 16.53 -7.61 4.13
C VAL A 400 15.25 -8.43 3.97
N SER A 401 14.60 -8.73 5.09
CA SER A 401 13.31 -9.42 5.13
C SER A 401 12.24 -8.56 5.81
N ARG A 402 10.97 -8.95 5.67
CA ARG A 402 9.87 -8.28 6.36
C ARG A 402 10.06 -8.30 7.88
N GLY A 403 9.69 -7.20 8.52
CA GLY A 403 9.76 -6.99 9.96
C GLY A 403 11.13 -6.49 10.43
N GLN A 404 12.16 -6.56 9.58
CA GLN A 404 13.48 -6.05 9.89
C GLN A 404 13.48 -4.52 10.04
N GLN A 405 14.07 -4.02 11.13
CA GLN A 405 14.40 -2.60 11.23
C GLN A 405 15.66 -2.32 10.40
N VAL A 406 15.63 -1.21 9.67
CA VAL A 406 16.73 -0.75 8.83
C VAL A 406 17.12 0.68 9.19
N SER A 407 18.40 1.00 9.04
CA SER A 407 18.91 2.35 9.21
C SER A 407 18.96 3.10 7.88
N ALA A 408 18.84 4.43 7.91
CA ALA A 408 19.09 5.26 6.74
C ALA A 408 20.47 4.96 6.15
N GLY A 409 20.53 4.72 4.84
CA GLY A 409 21.77 4.38 4.12
C GLY A 409 22.18 2.91 4.22
N GLN A 410 21.41 2.07 4.92
CA GLN A 410 21.66 0.63 4.92
C GLN A 410 21.34 0.04 3.54
N VAL A 411 22.20 -0.84 3.03
CA VAL A 411 21.90 -1.65 1.84
C VAL A 411 20.72 -2.57 2.14
N ILE A 412 19.66 -2.46 1.33
CA ILE A 412 18.44 -3.25 1.47
C ILE A 412 18.21 -4.20 0.29
N ALA A 413 18.77 -3.89 -0.88
CA ALA A 413 18.62 -4.71 -2.06
C ALA A 413 19.65 -4.38 -3.14
N TYR A 414 19.58 -5.09 -4.25
CA TYR A 414 20.38 -4.86 -5.45
C TYR A 414 19.49 -4.68 -6.68
N ALA A 415 19.74 -3.62 -7.44
CA ALA A 415 18.95 -3.26 -8.61
C ALA A 415 18.98 -4.33 -9.70
N GLY A 416 17.88 -4.46 -10.43
CA GLY A 416 17.70 -5.41 -11.51
C GLY A 416 16.69 -4.89 -12.52
N THR A 417 16.00 -5.81 -13.18
CA THR A 417 15.02 -5.49 -14.24
C THR A 417 13.76 -6.38 -14.15
N THR A 418 13.42 -6.86 -12.96
CA THR A 418 12.21 -7.69 -12.75
C THR A 418 10.94 -6.87 -12.91
N GLY A 419 9.83 -7.51 -13.30
CA GLY A 419 8.54 -6.84 -13.50
C GLY A 419 8.49 -6.07 -14.82
N ALA A 420 7.68 -5.02 -14.89
CA ALA A 420 7.54 -4.15 -16.04
C ALA A 420 8.69 -3.13 -16.09
N SER A 421 9.79 -3.50 -16.76
CA SER A 421 10.99 -2.68 -16.87
C SER A 421 11.57 -2.69 -18.30
N THR A 422 12.22 -1.60 -18.69
CA THR A 422 12.94 -1.46 -19.97
C THR A 422 14.46 -1.68 -19.83
N GLY A 423 14.97 -1.80 -18.61
CA GLY A 423 16.39 -1.99 -18.32
C GLY A 423 16.71 -1.91 -16.83
N CYS A 424 17.97 -2.12 -16.44
CA CYS A 424 18.33 -2.14 -15.02
C CYS A 424 18.27 -0.76 -14.38
N HIS A 425 17.38 -0.58 -13.41
CA HIS A 425 17.21 0.65 -12.63
C HIS A 425 16.57 0.36 -11.26
N LEU A 426 16.62 1.34 -10.37
CA LEU A 426 15.76 1.40 -9.19
C LEU A 426 14.53 2.22 -9.54
N HIS A 427 13.35 1.67 -9.30
CA HIS A 427 12.12 2.46 -9.20
C HIS A 427 11.89 2.83 -7.73
N PHE A 428 11.89 4.12 -7.40
CA PHE A 428 11.77 4.63 -6.04
C PHE A 428 10.47 5.41 -5.85
N GLU A 429 9.65 5.02 -4.88
CA GLU A 429 8.41 5.68 -4.51
C GLU A 429 8.49 6.25 -3.10
N VAL A 430 7.77 7.34 -2.86
CA VAL A 430 7.53 7.91 -1.52
C VAL A 430 6.02 7.94 -1.29
N TYR A 431 5.61 7.51 -0.09
CA TYR A 431 4.21 7.52 0.34
C TYR A 431 4.01 8.50 1.49
N ILE A 432 2.88 9.21 1.46
CA ILE A 432 2.34 9.99 2.58
C ILE A 432 0.92 9.50 2.83
N ASN A 433 0.68 8.93 4.00
CA ASN A 433 -0.58 8.30 4.39
C ASN A 433 -1.06 7.27 3.35
N GLY A 434 -0.13 6.44 2.87
CA GLY A 434 -0.38 5.41 1.86
C GLY A 434 -0.36 5.91 0.41
N LYS A 435 -0.70 7.18 0.15
CA LYS A 435 -0.72 7.75 -1.20
C LYS A 435 0.68 8.06 -1.72
N THR A 436 0.96 7.81 -3.00
CA THR A 436 2.19 8.26 -3.65
C THR A 436 2.29 9.79 -3.71
N THR A 437 3.50 10.29 -3.52
CA THR A 437 3.87 11.70 -3.72
C THR A 437 5.10 11.77 -4.63
N ASN A 438 5.35 12.93 -5.25
CA ASN A 438 6.53 13.11 -6.09
C ASN A 438 7.81 12.95 -5.27
N PRO A 439 8.61 11.88 -5.49
CA PRO A 439 9.83 11.65 -4.72
C PRO A 439 10.87 12.74 -4.96
N ILE A 440 10.87 13.36 -6.15
CA ILE A 440 11.82 14.42 -6.50
C ILE A 440 11.62 15.62 -5.58
N ASP A 441 10.38 16.11 -5.47
CA ASP A 441 10.05 17.27 -4.64
C ASP A 441 10.22 16.94 -3.15
N PHE A 442 9.77 15.75 -2.74
CA PHE A 442 9.87 15.30 -1.34
C PHE A 442 11.33 15.22 -0.86
N MET A 443 12.21 14.63 -1.67
CA MET A 443 13.64 14.48 -1.34
C MET A 443 14.37 15.82 -1.46
N ALA A 444 14.04 16.65 -2.46
CA ALA A 444 14.64 17.97 -2.63
C ALA A 444 14.35 18.90 -1.44
N ALA A 445 13.13 18.86 -0.89
CA ALA A 445 12.77 19.58 0.34
C ALA A 445 13.64 19.19 1.54
N ARG A 446 14.25 17.99 1.51
CA ARG A 446 15.18 17.46 2.52
C ARG A 446 16.65 17.61 2.11
N GLY A 447 16.94 18.34 1.04
CA GLY A 447 18.30 18.57 0.55
C GLY A 447 18.92 17.38 -0.19
N ILE A 448 18.12 16.40 -0.60
CA ILE A 448 18.56 15.25 -1.39
C ILE A 448 18.05 15.38 -2.81
N SER A 449 18.96 15.36 -3.79
CA SER A 449 18.58 15.20 -5.19
C SER A 449 18.37 13.72 -5.48
N VAL A 450 17.31 13.38 -6.22
CA VAL A 450 17.02 12.05 -6.80
C VAL A 450 16.97 12.11 -8.31
#